data_AF-A0A7V3CU79-F1
#
_entry.id   AF-A0A7V3CU79-F1
#
_cell.length_a   1.000
_cell.length_b   1.000
_cell.length_c   1.000
_cell.angle_alpha   90.00
_cell.angle_beta   90.00
_cell.angle_gamma   90.00
#
_symmetry.space_group_name_H-M   'P 1'
#
loop_
_entity.id
_entity.type
_entity.pdbx_description
1 polymer ?
#
loop_
_entity_poly.entity_id
_entity_poly.type
_entity_poly.pdbx_seq_one_letter_code
_entity_poly.pdbx_strand_id
1 'polypeptide(L)'
;MANSFLDTPIEYLKGIGPQRAEVLKSELGVFTFRHLITHYPFRYVDRTKFQSVKDLSEELPYVQLRGVIESLTTVGTKRAQRLVAVFRDNTGIVELVWFQGHKWMADKLKTQTEYIVF
;
A
#
# COMPACT_ATOMS: atom_id res chain seq x y z
N MET A 1 -34.08 -6.17 -27.13
CA MET A 1 -32.62 -6.41 -27.19
C MET A 1 -32.16 -6.72 -25.79
N ALA A 2 -31.56 -7.88 -25.56
CA ALA A 2 -31.11 -8.26 -24.22
C ALA A 2 -29.99 -7.31 -23.79
N ASN A 3 -30.25 -6.48 -22.76
CA ASN A 3 -29.22 -5.63 -22.18
C ASN A 3 -28.17 -6.58 -21.59
N SER A 4 -26.99 -6.64 -22.21
CA SER A 4 -25.97 -7.58 -21.74
C SER A 4 -25.49 -7.10 -20.37
N PHE A 5 -25.35 -8.03 -19.41
CA PHE A 5 -24.94 -7.74 -18.03
C PHE A 5 -23.70 -6.81 -17.95
N LEU A 6 -22.82 -6.90 -18.94
CA LEU A 6 -21.58 -6.13 -19.03
C LEU A 6 -21.79 -4.66 -19.42
N ASP A 7 -22.93 -4.30 -20.02
CA ASP A 7 -23.24 -2.92 -20.41
C ASP A 7 -23.90 -2.13 -19.26
N THR A 8 -24.04 -2.76 -18.09
CA THR A 8 -24.54 -2.13 -16.86
C THR A 8 -23.63 -0.96 -16.45
N PRO A 9 -24.18 0.22 -16.12
CA PRO A 9 -23.40 1.35 -15.63
C PRO A 9 -22.62 1.02 -14.36
N ILE A 10 -21.42 1.58 -14.24
CA ILE A 10 -20.47 1.28 -13.16
C ILE A 10 -21.00 1.57 -11.74
N GLU A 11 -21.96 2.49 -11.61
CA GLU A 11 -22.62 2.87 -10.35
C GLU A 11 -23.41 1.73 -9.70
N TYR A 12 -23.85 0.75 -10.50
CA TYR A 12 -24.58 -0.41 -9.99
C TYR A 12 -23.63 -1.51 -9.48
N LEU A 13 -22.31 -1.32 -9.60
CA LEU A 13 -21.36 -2.26 -9.03
C LEU A 13 -21.27 -2.07 -7.51
N LYS A 14 -21.51 -3.15 -6.77
CA LYS A 14 -21.42 -3.16 -5.31
C LYS A 14 -20.05 -2.62 -4.84
N GLY A 15 -20.06 -1.58 -4.01
CA GLY A 15 -18.85 -0.93 -3.49
C GLY A 15 -18.40 0.31 -4.28
N ILE A 16 -19.05 0.61 -5.40
CA ILE A 16 -18.88 1.85 -6.16
C ILE A 16 -20.08 2.76 -5.87
N GLY A 17 -19.87 3.77 -5.02
CA GLY A 17 -20.85 4.84 -4.82
C GLY A 17 -20.74 5.93 -5.87
N PRO A 18 -21.67 6.91 -5.90
CA PRO A 18 -21.72 7.97 -6.91
C PRO A 18 -20.40 8.75 -7.06
N GLN A 19 -19.73 9.07 -5.95
CA GLN A 19 -18.45 9.79 -5.98
C GLN A 19 -17.34 8.98 -6.64
N ARG A 20 -17.25 7.67 -6.37
CA ARG A 20 -16.25 6.79 -6.99
C ARG A 20 -16.56 6.56 -8.46
N ALA A 21 -17.84 6.41 -8.80
CA ALA A 21 -18.27 6.27 -10.18
C ALA A 21 -17.88 7.50 -11.02
N GLU A 22 -18.05 8.70 -10.48
CA GLU A 22 -17.65 9.93 -11.18
C GLU A 22 -16.16 9.94 -11.49
N VAL A 23 -15.30 9.65 -10.50
CA VAL A 23 -13.84 9.56 -10.70
C VAL A 23 -13.47 8.50 -11.72
N LEU A 24 -14.12 7.32 -11.68
CA LEU A 24 -13.86 6.26 -12.65
C LEU A 24 -14.24 6.67 -14.08
N LYS A 25 -15.32 7.45 -14.24
CA LYS A 25 -15.77 7.96 -15.53
C LYS A 25 -14.87 9.08 -16.04
N SER A 26 -14.56 10.08 -15.20
CA SER A 26 -13.80 11.27 -15.58
C SER A 26 -12.32 10.97 -15.80
N GLU A 27 -11.70 10.21 -14.89
CA GLU A 27 -10.25 9.99 -14.90
C GLU A 27 -9.83 8.74 -15.68
N LEU A 28 -10.65 7.68 -15.68
CA LEU A 28 -10.28 6.38 -16.27
C LEU A 28 -11.15 5.97 -17.47
N GLY A 29 -12.19 6.74 -17.82
CA GLY A 29 -13.11 6.41 -18.93
C GLY A 29 -13.93 5.14 -18.69
N VAL A 30 -14.09 4.73 -17.44
CA VAL A 30 -14.77 3.49 -17.06
C VAL A 30 -16.25 3.78 -16.78
N PHE A 31 -17.11 3.56 -17.79
CA PHE A 31 -18.54 3.83 -17.71
C PHE A 31 -19.39 2.60 -17.37
N THR A 32 -18.95 1.41 -17.80
CA THR A 32 -19.70 0.16 -17.70
C THR A 32 -18.86 -0.96 -17.07
N PHE A 33 -19.51 -2.07 -16.69
CA PHE A 33 -18.81 -3.25 -16.19
C PHE A 33 -17.82 -3.81 -17.21
N ARG A 34 -18.14 -3.72 -18.51
CA ARG A 34 -17.24 -4.07 -19.61
C ARG A 34 -15.97 -3.24 -19.57
N HIS A 35 -16.08 -1.92 -19.43
CA HIS A 35 -14.90 -1.05 -19.40
C HIS A 35 -14.01 -1.40 -18.20
N LEU A 36 -14.59 -1.69 -17.04
CA LEU A 36 -13.82 -2.01 -15.84
C LEU A 36 -13.04 -3.32 -16.00
N ILE A 37 -13.67 -4.40 -16.50
CA ILE A 37 -13.00 -5.70 -16.61
C ILE A 37 -11.92 -5.70 -17.71
N THR A 38 -12.05 -4.85 -18.72
CA THR A 38 -11.03 -4.64 -19.75
C THR A 38 -10.01 -3.55 -19.39
N HIS A 39 -10.16 -2.89 -18.25
CA HIS A 39 -9.19 -1.92 -17.75
C HIS A 39 -8.05 -2.65 -17.04
N TYR A 40 -7.08 -3.12 -17.83
CA TYR A 40 -5.96 -3.90 -17.32
C TYR A 40 -5.00 -3.05 -16.47
N PRO A 41 -4.39 -3.64 -15.42
CA PRO A 41 -3.35 -2.96 -14.64
C PRO A 41 -2.17 -2.52 -15.52
N PHE A 42 -1.63 -1.34 -15.26
CA PHE A 42 -0.43 -0.86 -15.97
C PHE A 42 0.81 -1.71 -15.66
N ARG A 43 0.88 -2.31 -14.46
CA ARG A 43 1.97 -3.16 -13.99
C ARG A 43 1.49 -4.10 -12.90
N TYR A 44 2.04 -5.32 -12.89
CA TYR A 44 1.94 -6.26 -11.78
C TYR A 44 3.18 -6.13 -10.90
N VAL A 45 2.97 -6.00 -9.59
CA VAL A 45 4.06 -6.03 -8.61
C VAL A 45 4.05 -7.40 -7.95
N ASP A 46 5.13 -8.16 -8.17
CA ASP A 46 5.30 -9.47 -7.55
C ASP A 46 5.69 -9.31 -6.08
N ARG A 47 4.80 -9.75 -5.18
CA ARG A 47 4.95 -9.71 -3.72
C ARG A 47 5.17 -11.11 -3.11
N THR A 48 5.50 -12.10 -3.93
CA THR A 48 5.70 -13.49 -3.48
C THR A 48 7.06 -13.72 -2.82
N LYS A 49 8.06 -12.89 -3.14
CA LYS A 49 9.43 -13.03 -2.66
C LYS A 49 9.70 -12.07 -1.51
N PHE A 50 10.15 -12.61 -0.40
CA PHE A 50 10.68 -11.84 0.71
C PHE A 50 12.20 -11.72 0.53
N GLN A 51 12.69 -10.49 0.62
CA GLN A 51 14.11 -10.18 0.62
C GLN A 51 14.61 -10.08 2.06
N SER A 52 15.91 -10.29 2.26
CA SER A 52 16.54 -10.04 3.55
C SER A 52 17.10 -8.63 3.59
N VAL A 53 17.27 -8.08 4.80
CA VAL A 53 17.85 -6.74 5.01
C VAL A 53 19.26 -6.66 4.41
N LYS A 54 20.04 -7.75 4.47
CA LYS A 54 21.39 -7.80 3.88
C LYS A 54 21.39 -7.69 2.36
N ASP A 55 20.32 -8.11 1.69
CA ASP A 55 20.23 -8.11 0.22
C ASP A 55 19.68 -6.79 -0.34
N LEU A 56 19.34 -5.83 0.52
CA LEU A 56 18.84 -4.53 0.11
C LEU A 56 19.91 -3.75 -0.66
N SER A 57 19.51 -3.23 -1.81
CA SER A 57 20.30 -2.30 -2.62
C SER A 57 19.40 -1.19 -3.15
N GLU A 58 20.01 -0.04 -3.47
CA GLU A 58 19.30 1.13 -4.00
C GLU A 58 18.62 0.85 -5.36
N GLU A 59 19.06 -0.19 -6.07
CA GLU A 59 18.55 -0.59 -7.37
C GLU A 59 17.28 -1.45 -7.31
N LEU A 60 16.83 -1.83 -6.11
CA LEU A 60 15.66 -2.67 -5.89
C LEU A 60 14.42 -1.84 -5.54
N PRO A 61 13.63 -1.37 -6.53
CA PRO A 61 12.35 -0.78 -6.24
C PRO A 61 11.38 -1.87 -5.76
N TYR A 62 10.60 -1.57 -4.72
CA TYR A 62 9.54 -2.46 -4.17
C TYR A 62 10.08 -3.74 -3.50
N VAL A 63 10.75 -3.57 -2.38
CA VAL A 63 11.25 -4.68 -1.55
C VAL A 63 10.18 -5.13 -0.56
N GLN A 64 10.09 -6.44 -0.32
CA GLN A 64 9.25 -6.98 0.73
C GLN A 64 10.13 -7.61 1.80
N LEU A 65 10.05 -7.10 3.03
CA LEU A 65 10.83 -7.58 4.17
C LEU A 65 9.91 -8.26 5.18
N ARG A 66 10.44 -9.26 5.88
CA ARG A 66 9.76 -9.94 6.99
C ARG A 66 10.67 -9.93 8.21
N GLY A 67 10.14 -9.47 9.33
CA GLY A 67 10.95 -9.26 10.53
C GLY A 67 10.14 -8.61 11.64
N VAL A 68 10.83 -8.19 12.69
CA VAL A 68 10.24 -7.70 13.95
C VAL A 68 10.60 -6.24 14.16
N ILE A 69 9.64 -5.46 14.65
CA ILE A 69 9.92 -4.10 15.12
C ILE A 69 10.43 -4.19 16.56
N GLU A 70 11.70 -3.84 16.78
CA GLU A 70 12.34 -3.88 18.09
C GLU A 70 11.94 -2.67 18.95
N SER A 71 11.93 -1.49 18.33
CA SER A 71 11.63 -0.23 19.01
C SER A 71 10.95 0.78 18.08
N LEU A 72 10.24 1.73 18.70
CA LEU A 72 9.52 2.82 18.05
C LEU A 72 9.87 4.12 18.77
N THR A 73 10.40 5.09 18.03
CA THR A 73 10.80 6.38 18.57
C THR A 73 10.26 7.51 17.71
N THR A 74 9.65 8.52 18.33
CA THR A 74 9.31 9.77 17.62
C THR A 74 10.47 10.74 17.73
N VAL A 75 11.02 11.16 16.60
CA VAL A 75 12.17 12.05 16.51
C VAL A 75 11.75 13.39 15.91
N GLY A 76 12.31 14.49 16.41
CA GLY A 76 12.07 15.85 15.90
C GLY A 76 11.03 16.66 16.68
N THR A 77 10.83 17.92 16.28
CA THR A 77 9.96 18.86 16.99
C THR A 77 8.95 19.52 16.05
N LYS A 78 7.74 19.77 16.56
CA LYS A 78 6.63 20.41 15.83
C LYS A 78 6.39 19.79 14.44
N ARG A 79 6.67 20.54 13.36
CA ARG A 79 6.45 20.11 11.97
C ARG A 79 7.49 19.13 11.44
N ALA A 80 8.65 19.01 12.09
CA ALA A 80 9.72 18.09 11.68
C ALA A 80 9.66 16.74 12.43
N GLN A 81 8.53 16.42 13.06
CA GLN A 81 8.34 15.13 13.74
C GLN A 81 8.23 14.00 12.72
N ARG A 82 8.91 12.90 13.01
CA ARG A 82 8.82 11.63 12.27
C ARG A 82 8.84 10.46 13.24
N LEU A 83 8.17 9.37 12.87
CA LEU A 83 8.29 8.10 13.58
C LEU A 83 9.42 7.30 12.94
N VAL A 84 10.33 6.78 13.76
CA VAL A 84 11.38 5.87 13.36
C VAL A 84 11.15 4.55 14.10
N ALA A 85 11.02 3.46 13.35
CA ALA A 85 10.97 2.12 13.92
C ALA A 85 12.24 1.36 13.54
N VAL A 86 12.87 0.72 14.52
CA VAL A 86 14.00 -0.19 14.29
C VAL A 86 13.42 -1.55 13.93
N PHE A 87 13.60 -1.96 12.68
CA PHE A 87 13.14 -3.24 12.16
C PHE A 87 14.33 -4.18 12.02
N ARG A 88 14.20 -5.39 12.58
CA ARG A 88 15.22 -6.43 12.49
C ARG A 88 14.67 -7.65 11.77
N ASP A 89 15.45 -8.19 10.85
CA ASP A 89 15.27 -9.55 10.36
C ASP A 89 16.43 -10.45 10.81
N ASN A 90 16.50 -11.67 10.30
CA ASN A 90 17.56 -12.62 10.66
C ASN A 90 18.95 -12.22 10.13
N THR A 91 19.05 -11.22 9.26
CA THR A 91 20.26 -10.84 8.54
C THR A 91 20.80 -9.47 8.92
N GLY A 92 19.96 -8.57 9.43
CA GLY A 92 20.34 -7.20 9.74
C GLY A 92 19.21 -6.36 10.34
N ILE A 93 19.47 -5.06 10.37
CA ILE A 93 18.58 -4.04 10.93
C ILE A 93 18.40 -2.95 9.88
N VAL A 94 17.17 -2.44 9.73
CA VAL A 94 16.85 -1.27 8.94
C VAL A 94 15.93 -0.34 9.73
N GLU A 95 15.99 0.96 9.43
CA GLU A 95 15.06 1.94 9.99
C GLU A 95 13.86 2.12 9.05
N LEU A 96 12.66 1.98 9.60
CA LEU A 96 11.42 2.36 8.92
C LEU A 96 11.04 3.77 9.38
N VAL A 97 10.85 4.68 8.43
CA VAL A 97 10.66 6.11 8.73
C VAL A 97 9.34 6.62 8.15
N TRP A 98 8.48 7.15 9.02
CA TRP A 98 7.24 7.83 8.63
C TRP A 98 7.34 9.32 8.88
N PHE A 99 7.34 10.10 7.79
CA PHE A 99 7.33 11.56 7.82
C PHE A 99 5.93 12.15 7.98
N GLN A 100 4.89 11.43 7.54
CA GLN A 100 3.49 11.84 7.61
C GLN A 100 2.67 10.73 8.28
N GLY A 101 1.62 11.11 9.01
CA GLY A 101 0.78 10.14 9.74
C GLY A 101 1.49 9.43 10.88
N HIS A 102 2.63 9.96 11.36
CA HIS A 102 3.49 9.33 12.37
C HIS A 102 2.76 9.01 13.68
N LYS A 103 1.82 9.86 14.11
CA LYS A 103 0.99 9.61 15.31
C LYS A 103 0.09 8.39 15.15
N TRP A 104 -0.63 8.31 14.04
CA TRP A 104 -1.52 7.18 13.76
C TRP A 104 -0.74 5.86 13.64
N MET A 105 0.44 5.92 13.03
CA MET A 105 1.30 4.74 12.90
C MET A 105 1.87 4.30 14.25
N ALA A 106 2.28 5.25 15.11
CA ALA A 106 2.79 4.95 16.44
C ALA A 106 1.75 4.20 17.31
N ASP A 107 0.46 4.56 17.19
CA ASP A 107 -0.62 3.89 17.93
C ASP A 107 -0.95 2.49 17.38
N LYS A 108 -0.64 2.22 16.10
CA LYS A 108 -0.96 0.97 15.41
C LYS A 108 0.15 -0.07 15.51
N LEU A 109 1.40 0.37 15.50
CA LEU A 109 2.55 -0.53 15.53
C LEU A 109 2.84 -0.99 16.96
N LYS A 110 3.03 -2.29 17.10
CA LYS A 110 3.45 -2.95 18.34
C LYS A 110 4.87 -3.45 18.21
N THR A 111 5.68 -3.24 19.23
CA THR A 111 7.03 -3.82 19.30
C THR A 111 6.96 -5.34 19.51
N GLN A 112 8.06 -6.03 19.22
CA GLN A 112 8.22 -7.48 19.40
C GLN A 112 7.16 -8.31 18.65
N THR A 113 6.58 -7.73 17.60
CA THR A 113 5.60 -8.35 16.72
C THR A 113 6.20 -8.48 15.33
N GLU A 114 5.96 -9.61 14.67
CA GLU A 114 6.39 -9.83 13.29
C GLU A 114 5.50 -9.04 12.33
N TYR A 115 6.14 -8.32 11.40
CA TYR A 115 5.49 -7.60 10.32
C TYR A 115 6.08 -7.99 8.97
N ILE A 116 5.24 -7.84 7.96
CA ILE A 116 5.66 -7.79 6.56
C ILE A 116 5.62 -6.32 6.14
N VAL A 117 6.76 -5.82 5.68
CA VAL A 117 6.93 -4.44 5.21
C VAL A 117 7.08 -4.46 3.70
N PHE A 118 6.38 -3.56 3.01
CA PHE A 118 6.41 -3.37 1.56
C PHE A 118 6.28 -1.88 1.22
#